data_AF-A0A529W724-F1
#
_entry.id   AF-A0A529W724-F1
#
_cell.length_a   1.000
_cell.length_b   1.000
_cell.length_c   1.000
_cell.angle_alpha   90.00
_cell.angle_beta   90.00
_cell.angle_gamma   90.00
#
_symmetry.space_group_name_H-M   'P 1'
#
loop_
_entity.id
_entity.type
_entity.pdbx_description
1 polymer ?
#
loop_
_entity_poly.entity_id
_entity_poly.type
_entity_poly.pdbx_seq_one_letter_code
_entity_poly.pdbx_strand_id
1 'polypeptide(L)'
;VERIVAGTTWTGQISFDLMREPDGRVLPLECNPRAVSGLHFFRDPARFAAAVLGDGPEVGPDVTVPQTVRLAMWIYGLPVALRSGGLARFRKAIREGQELLDWPGDSAPVRVQWPALAEIAGMAWRERISLQTASTRDIEWNGPG
;
A
#
# COMPACT_ATOMS: atom_id res chain seq x y z
N VAL A 1 0.25 -8.88 20.66
CA VAL A 1 -0.83 -9.29 19.75
C VAL A 1 -1.71 -10.37 20.38
N GLU A 2 -1.16 -11.53 20.77
CA GLU A 2 -1.93 -12.65 21.37
C GLU A 2 -2.83 -12.25 22.54
N ARG A 3 -2.33 -11.40 23.46
CA ARG A 3 -3.14 -10.89 24.59
C ARG A 3 -4.39 -10.13 24.13
N ILE A 4 -4.28 -9.35 23.05
CA ILE A 4 -5.43 -8.60 22.49
C ILE A 4 -6.41 -9.59 21.89
N VAL A 5 -5.93 -10.50 21.03
CA VAL A 5 -6.76 -11.53 20.38
C VAL A 5 -7.53 -12.36 21.41
N ALA A 6 -6.85 -12.82 22.46
CA ALA A 6 -7.46 -13.57 23.55
C ALA A 6 -8.46 -12.73 24.37
N GLY A 7 -8.12 -11.47 24.68
CA GLY A 7 -8.98 -10.58 25.47
C GLY A 7 -10.23 -10.11 24.74
N THR A 8 -10.20 -10.05 23.40
CA THR A 8 -11.35 -9.65 22.57
C THR A 8 -12.10 -10.83 21.98
N THR A 9 -11.65 -12.07 22.20
CA THR A 9 -12.19 -13.28 21.53
C THR A 9 -12.21 -13.11 20.00
N TRP A 10 -11.17 -12.50 19.44
CA TRP A 10 -11.13 -12.19 18.00
C TRP A 10 -10.90 -13.45 17.17
N THR A 11 -11.61 -13.56 16.04
CA THR A 11 -11.42 -14.63 15.05
C THR A 11 -11.11 -14.03 13.69
N GLY A 12 -10.27 -14.71 12.90
CA GLY A 12 -9.84 -14.24 11.59
C GLY A 12 -8.57 -13.40 11.66
N GLN A 13 -8.36 -12.56 10.64
CA GLN A 13 -7.14 -11.75 10.51
C GLN A 13 -7.21 -10.47 11.35
N ILE A 14 -6.07 -10.08 11.90
CA ILE A 14 -5.88 -8.82 12.61
C ILE A 14 -4.47 -8.30 12.35
N SER A 15 -4.32 -7.01 12.12
CA SER A 15 -3.04 -6.35 11.84
C SER A 15 -2.88 -5.14 12.75
N PHE A 16 -1.64 -4.87 13.16
CA PHE A 16 -1.32 -3.74 14.04
C PHE A 16 -0.21 -2.92 13.41
N ASP A 17 -0.46 -1.62 13.30
CA ASP A 17 0.59 -0.67 12.92
C ASP A 17 1.27 -0.22 14.22
N LEU A 18 2.57 -0.47 14.32
CA LEU A 18 3.34 -0.28 15.53
C LEU A 18 4.53 0.64 15.24
N MET A 19 4.83 1.53 16.17
CA MET A 19 6.06 2.31 16.20
C MET A 19 7.00 1.74 17.25
N ARG A 20 8.24 1.47 16.87
CA ARG A 20 9.30 1.12 17.82
C ARG A 20 10.18 2.33 18.10
N GLU A 21 10.26 2.73 19.35
CA GLU A 21 11.10 3.83 19.80
C GLU A 21 12.57 3.41 19.98
N PRO A 22 13.52 4.37 20.04
CA PRO A 22 14.94 4.08 20.19
C PRO A 22 15.29 3.29 21.47
N ASP A 23 14.50 3.43 22.53
CA ASP A 23 14.64 2.69 23.79
C ASP A 23 14.05 1.27 23.74
N GLY A 24 13.47 0.88 22.59
CA GLY A 24 12.85 -0.42 22.37
C GLY A 24 11.38 -0.50 22.76
N ARG A 25 10.77 0.57 23.30
CA ARG A 25 9.33 0.62 23.56
C ARG A 25 8.54 0.51 22.25
N VAL A 26 7.43 -0.23 22.28
CA VAL A 26 6.55 -0.43 21.13
C VAL A 26 5.21 0.24 21.42
N LEU A 27 4.85 1.22 20.59
CA LEU A 27 3.63 2.00 20.70
C LEU A 27 2.66 1.61 19.56
N PRO A 28 1.39 1.29 19.85
CA PRO A 28 0.41 1.04 18.81
C PRO A 28 -0.04 2.36 18.16
N LEU A 29 -0.19 2.35 16.84
CA LEU A 29 -0.73 3.46 16.05
C LEU A 29 -2.15 3.15 15.60
N GLU A 30 -2.35 1.96 15.04
CA GLU A 30 -3.62 1.54 14.46
C GLU A 30 -3.81 0.03 14.64
N CYS A 31 -5.08 -0.40 14.72
CA CYS A 31 -5.49 -1.79 14.69
C CYS A 31 -6.47 -2.01 13.55
N ASN A 32 -6.10 -2.87 12.60
CA ASN A 32 -6.86 -3.20 11.42
C ASN A 32 -7.48 -4.60 11.57
N PRO A 33 -8.81 -4.75 11.56
CA PRO A 33 -9.49 -6.05 11.68
C PRO A 33 -9.47 -6.87 10.36
N ARG A 34 -8.36 -6.78 9.62
CA ARG A 34 -8.12 -7.38 8.30
C ARG A 34 -6.64 -7.26 7.95
N ALA A 35 -6.21 -7.96 6.91
CA ALA A 35 -4.93 -7.66 6.28
C ALA A 35 -4.86 -6.20 5.77
N VAL A 36 -3.64 -5.67 5.78
CA VAL A 36 -3.30 -4.32 5.30
C VAL A 36 -2.31 -4.41 4.13
N SER A 37 -2.07 -3.28 3.47
CA SER A 37 -1.17 -3.20 2.31
C SER A 37 0.26 -3.66 2.57
N GLY A 38 0.68 -3.80 3.83
CA GLY A 38 1.93 -4.48 4.22
C GLY A 38 2.09 -5.89 3.65
N LEU A 39 1.00 -6.57 3.27
CA LEU A 39 1.05 -7.89 2.63
C LEU A 39 1.83 -7.90 1.30
N HIS A 40 1.93 -6.77 0.60
CA HIS A 40 2.62 -6.72 -0.70
C HIS A 40 4.15 -6.92 -0.58
N PHE A 41 4.69 -6.88 0.64
CA PHE A 41 6.10 -7.16 0.94
C PHE A 41 6.40 -8.66 1.13
N PHE A 42 5.43 -9.54 0.85
CA PHE A 42 5.55 -11.00 0.89
C PHE A 42 5.28 -11.58 -0.51
N ARG A 43 6.34 -11.85 -1.27
CA ARG A 43 6.32 -12.31 -2.67
C ARG A 43 6.34 -13.83 -2.81
N ASP A 44 6.52 -14.58 -1.72
CA ASP A 44 6.23 -16.01 -1.61
C ASP A 44 4.78 -16.24 -1.10
N PRO A 45 3.79 -16.38 -2.00
CA PRO A 45 2.38 -16.49 -1.60
C PRO A 45 2.08 -17.78 -0.84
N ALA A 46 2.76 -18.90 -1.17
CA ALA A 46 2.51 -20.18 -0.53
C ALA A 46 2.96 -20.15 0.92
N ARG A 47 4.16 -19.61 1.16
CA ARG A 47 4.73 -19.48 2.50
C ARG A 47 3.95 -18.47 3.35
N PHE A 48 3.53 -17.35 2.75
CA PHE A 48 2.69 -16.36 3.43
C PHE A 48 1.30 -16.92 3.79
N ALA A 49 0.64 -17.62 2.86
CA ALA A 49 -0.66 -18.23 3.11
C ALA A 49 -0.60 -19.26 4.24
N ALA A 50 0.43 -20.12 4.26
CA ALA A 50 0.61 -21.11 5.34
C ALA A 50 0.77 -20.42 6.71
N ALA A 51 1.54 -19.35 6.80
CA ALA A 51 1.72 -18.60 8.05
C ALA A 51 0.40 -17.93 8.51
N VAL A 52 -0.35 -17.32 7.59
CA VAL A 52 -1.62 -16.64 7.89
C VAL A 52 -2.72 -17.62 8.32
N LEU A 53 -2.73 -18.83 7.77
CA LEU A 53 -3.68 -19.88 8.13
C LEU A 53 -3.29 -20.64 9.41
N GLY A 54 -2.08 -20.41 9.94
CA GLY A 54 -1.55 -21.13 11.10
C GLY A 54 -0.98 -22.52 10.78
N ASP A 55 -0.88 -22.87 9.49
CA ASP A 55 -0.34 -24.14 8.99
C ASP A 55 1.19 -24.11 8.81
N GLY A 56 1.82 -22.96 9.06
CA GLY A 56 3.25 -22.73 8.86
C GLY A 56 3.87 -21.81 9.91
N PRO A 57 5.21 -21.70 9.92
CA PRO A 57 5.91 -20.81 10.83
C PRO A 57 5.67 -19.33 10.50
N GLU A 58 5.96 -18.45 11.44
CA GLU A 58 5.99 -17.01 11.20
C GLU A 58 6.94 -16.67 10.04
N VAL A 59 6.54 -15.68 9.24
CA VAL A 59 7.31 -15.20 8.10
C VAL A 59 7.49 -13.69 8.18
N GLY A 60 8.70 -13.24 7.84
CA GLY A 60 8.99 -11.82 7.61
C GLY A 60 8.86 -11.46 6.13
N PRO A 61 8.79 -10.15 5.80
CA PRO A 61 8.76 -9.70 4.41
C PRO A 61 10.03 -10.14 3.67
N ASP A 62 9.88 -10.50 2.39
CA ASP A 62 10.96 -10.95 1.50
C ASP A 62 11.34 -9.88 0.46
N VAL A 63 10.62 -8.74 0.46
CA VAL A 63 10.94 -7.56 -0.34
C VAL A 63 11.86 -6.62 0.45
N THR A 64 13.05 -6.37 -0.09
CA THR A 64 14.09 -5.54 0.55
C THR A 64 14.35 -4.20 -0.14
N VAL A 65 13.75 -3.99 -1.32
CA VAL A 65 13.91 -2.77 -2.11
C VAL A 65 12.63 -1.93 -2.10
N PRO A 66 12.74 -0.60 -2.25
CA PRO A 66 11.58 0.28 -2.32
C PRO A 66 10.56 -0.21 -3.35
N GLN A 67 9.29 -0.24 -2.97
CA GLN A 67 8.19 -0.55 -3.87
C GLN A 67 7.49 0.74 -4.28
N THR A 68 7.09 0.82 -5.56
CA THR A 68 6.44 1.99 -6.13
C THR A 68 5.31 1.57 -7.04
N VAL A 69 4.25 2.39 -7.12
CA VAL A 69 3.29 2.32 -8.22
C VAL A 69 3.76 3.34 -9.25
N ARG A 70 4.46 2.90 -10.30
CA ARG A 70 5.23 3.82 -11.17
C ARG A 70 4.32 4.79 -11.90
N LEU A 71 3.12 4.37 -12.30
CA LEU A 71 2.14 5.25 -12.94
C LEU A 71 1.73 6.39 -12.02
N ALA A 72 1.40 6.09 -10.76
CA ALA A 72 1.07 7.11 -9.76
C ALA A 72 2.26 8.04 -9.51
N MET A 73 3.49 7.52 -9.51
CA MET A 73 4.68 8.35 -9.37
C MET A 73 4.87 9.33 -10.53
N TRP A 74 4.60 8.91 -11.77
CA TRP A 74 4.63 9.82 -12.92
C TRP A 74 3.54 10.88 -12.85
N ILE A 75 2.32 10.51 -12.45
CA ILE A 75 1.18 11.45 -12.42
C ILE A 75 1.33 12.48 -11.31
N TYR A 76 1.67 12.03 -10.09
CA TYR A 76 1.69 12.89 -8.91
C TYR A 76 3.09 13.38 -8.55
N GLY A 77 4.10 12.53 -8.70
CA GLY A 77 5.47 12.83 -8.30
C GLY A 77 6.23 13.70 -9.30
N LEU A 78 6.06 13.50 -10.62
CA LEU A 78 6.78 14.30 -11.63
C LEU A 78 6.44 15.79 -11.54
N PRO A 79 5.16 16.23 -11.45
CA PRO A 79 4.85 17.66 -11.34
C PRO A 79 5.46 18.31 -10.10
N VAL A 80 5.48 17.59 -8.97
CA VAL A 80 6.13 18.06 -7.73
C VAL A 80 7.64 18.18 -7.92
N ALA A 81 8.27 17.19 -8.55
CA ALA A 81 9.71 17.19 -8.82
C ALA A 81 10.12 18.34 -9.75
N LEU A 82 9.31 18.66 -10.77
CA LEU A 82 9.56 19.79 -11.65
C LEU A 82 9.45 21.13 -10.90
N ARG A 83 8.38 21.32 -10.12
CA ARG A 83 8.15 22.56 -9.34
C ARG A 83 9.20 22.80 -8.25
N SER A 84 9.77 21.73 -7.69
CA SER A 84 10.76 21.80 -6.62
C SER A 84 12.22 21.73 -7.10
N GLY A 85 12.47 21.56 -8.41
CA GLY A 85 13.81 21.28 -8.94
C GLY A 85 14.37 19.90 -8.57
N GLY A 86 13.55 19.01 -8.00
CA GLY A 86 13.95 17.69 -7.47
C GLY A 86 14.06 16.56 -8.50
N LEU A 87 14.25 16.85 -9.79
CA LEU A 87 14.16 15.84 -10.85
C LEU A 87 15.19 14.70 -10.72
N ALA A 88 16.40 15.00 -10.24
CA ALA A 88 17.41 13.97 -9.99
C ALA A 88 16.97 12.96 -8.93
N ARG A 89 16.36 13.43 -7.83
CA ARG A 89 15.78 12.59 -6.77
C ARG A 89 14.62 11.76 -7.30
N PHE A 90 13.74 12.36 -8.10
CA PHE A 90 12.63 11.65 -8.74
C PHE A 90 13.11 10.52 -9.65
N ARG A 91 14.09 10.79 -10.53
CA ARG A 91 14.68 9.76 -11.41
C ARG A 91 15.36 8.66 -10.62
N LYS A 92 16.04 8.99 -9.51
CA LYS A 92 16.63 8.01 -8.61
C LYS A 92 15.55 7.09 -8.03
N ALA A 93 14.47 7.66 -7.49
CA ALA A 93 13.35 6.90 -6.93
C ALA A 93 12.67 5.97 -7.96
N ILE A 94 12.41 6.45 -9.19
CA ILE A 94 11.83 5.64 -10.27
C ILE A 94 12.73 4.48 -10.71
N ARG A 95 14.06 4.62 -10.57
CA ARG A 95 15.04 3.60 -10.97
C ARG A 95 15.29 2.57 -9.86
N GLU A 96 15.33 3.02 -8.61
CA GLU A 96 15.58 2.14 -7.45
C GLU A 96 14.31 1.43 -6.98
N GLY A 97 13.14 1.98 -7.30
CA GLY A 97 11.85 1.39 -6.99
C GLY A 97 11.46 0.27 -7.95
N GLN A 98 10.99 -0.85 -7.40
CA GLN A 98 10.30 -1.88 -8.18
C GLN A 98 8.81 -1.56 -8.33
N GLU A 99 8.18 -2.10 -9.37
CA GLU A 99 6.74 -1.98 -9.58
C GLU A 99 6.00 -2.90 -8.59
N LEU A 100 5.21 -2.29 -7.71
CA LEU A 100 4.45 -2.99 -6.68
C LEU A 100 3.46 -3.99 -7.30
N LEU A 101 2.84 -3.60 -8.41
CA LEU A 101 1.77 -4.36 -9.07
C LEU A 101 2.29 -5.44 -10.02
N ASP A 102 3.61 -5.55 -10.22
CA ASP A 102 4.21 -6.61 -11.03
C ASP A 102 4.41 -7.85 -10.17
N TRP A 103 3.36 -8.65 -9.99
CA TRP A 103 3.35 -9.79 -9.07
C TRP A 103 4.05 -11.02 -9.67
N PRO A 104 4.75 -11.87 -8.89
CA PRO A 104 5.38 -13.08 -9.41
C PRO A 104 4.35 -14.00 -10.03
N GLY A 105 4.47 -14.25 -11.34
CA GLY A 105 3.52 -15.08 -12.09
C GLY A 105 2.23 -14.37 -12.51
N ASP A 106 2.01 -13.10 -12.14
CA ASP A 106 0.86 -12.30 -12.58
C ASP A 106 1.21 -10.82 -12.78
N SER A 107 1.49 -10.45 -14.04
CA SER A 107 1.76 -9.05 -14.44
C SER A 107 0.50 -8.33 -14.95
N ALA A 108 -0.67 -8.97 -14.93
CA ALA A 108 -1.92 -8.36 -15.38
C ALA A 108 -2.27 -7.07 -14.62
N PRO A 109 -2.07 -6.96 -13.29
CA PRO A 109 -2.38 -5.74 -12.55
C PRO A 109 -1.63 -4.51 -13.06
N VAL A 110 -0.41 -4.67 -13.58
CA VAL A 110 0.35 -3.57 -14.21
C VAL A 110 -0.40 -2.97 -15.39
N ARG A 111 -1.06 -3.80 -16.20
CA ARG A 111 -1.80 -3.37 -17.39
C ARG A 111 -3.14 -2.75 -17.04
N VAL A 112 -3.80 -3.29 -16.01
CA VAL A 112 -5.11 -2.82 -15.53
C VAL A 112 -5.03 -1.41 -14.90
N GLN A 113 -3.83 -0.92 -14.57
CA GLN A 113 -3.65 0.47 -14.14
C GLN A 113 -4.17 1.50 -15.15
N TRP A 114 -4.06 1.24 -16.46
CA TRP A 114 -4.51 2.18 -17.51
C TRP A 114 -6.03 2.36 -17.57
N PRO A 115 -6.85 1.29 -17.66
CA PRO A 115 -8.30 1.46 -17.60
C PRO A 115 -8.76 2.04 -16.26
N ALA A 116 -8.15 1.64 -15.14
CA ALA A 116 -8.46 2.23 -13.82
C ALA A 116 -8.17 3.74 -13.78
N LEU A 117 -7.03 4.16 -14.35
CA LEU A 117 -6.71 5.59 -14.49
C LEU A 117 -7.71 6.32 -15.39
N ALA A 118 -8.13 5.71 -16.51
CA ALA A 118 -9.09 6.31 -17.42
C ALA A 118 -10.45 6.55 -16.74
N GLU A 119 -10.88 5.61 -15.90
CA GLU A 119 -12.08 5.75 -15.07
C GLU A 119 -11.97 6.92 -14.09
N ILE A 120 -10.88 6.97 -13.32
CA ILE A 120 -10.61 8.06 -12.37
C ILE A 120 -10.53 9.41 -13.10
N ALA A 121 -9.89 9.46 -14.27
CA ALA A 121 -9.79 10.66 -15.08
C ALA A 121 -11.14 11.11 -15.63
N GLY A 122 -12.00 10.18 -16.05
CA GLY A 122 -13.36 10.44 -16.48
C GLY A 122 -14.21 11.04 -15.34
N MET A 123 -14.10 10.48 -14.13
CA MET A 123 -14.76 11.01 -12.93
C MET A 123 -14.25 12.42 -12.61
N ALA A 124 -12.93 12.61 -12.56
CA ALA A 124 -12.30 13.90 -12.30
C ALA A 124 -12.76 14.99 -13.28
N TRP A 125 -12.85 14.66 -14.57
CA TRP A 125 -13.37 15.57 -15.59
C TRP A 125 -14.85 15.88 -15.38
N ARG A 126 -15.70 14.85 -15.28
CA ARG A 126 -17.16 15.02 -15.13
C ARG A 126 -17.52 15.86 -13.92
N GLU A 127 -16.79 15.70 -12.82
CA GLU A 127 -17.06 16.36 -11.55
C GLU A 127 -16.20 17.61 -11.31
N ARG A 128 -15.28 17.91 -12.23
CA ARG A 128 -14.36 19.07 -12.18
C ARG A 128 -13.52 19.10 -10.89
N ILE A 129 -13.06 17.94 -10.46
CA ILE A 129 -12.21 17.76 -9.28
C ILE A 129 -10.82 17.28 -9.70
N SER A 130 -9.86 17.30 -8.78
CA SER A 130 -8.51 16.79 -9.05
C SER A 130 -8.52 15.26 -9.19
N LEU A 131 -7.54 14.69 -9.91
CA LEU A 131 -7.35 13.23 -10.01
C LEU A 131 -7.18 12.58 -8.61
N GLN A 132 -6.49 13.26 -7.70
CA GLN A 132 -6.28 12.79 -6.34
C GLN A 132 -7.62 12.71 -5.58
N THR A 133 -8.44 13.77 -5.67
CA THR A 133 -9.78 13.79 -5.06
C THR A 133 -10.69 12.74 -5.67
N ALA A 134 -10.64 12.55 -6.99
CA ALA A 134 -11.43 11.52 -7.66
C ALA A 134 -11.01 10.10 -7.20
N SER A 135 -9.71 9.83 -7.06
CA SER A 135 -9.21 8.51 -6.62
C SER A 135 -9.56 8.12 -5.18
N THR A 136 -9.93 9.09 -4.35
CA THR A 136 -10.20 8.90 -2.92
C THR A 136 -11.67 9.13 -2.55
N ARG A 137 -12.47 9.62 -3.51
CA ARG A 137 -13.85 10.06 -3.28
C ARG A 137 -14.74 8.99 -2.64
N ASP A 138 -14.59 7.74 -3.08
CA ASP A 138 -15.44 6.63 -2.63
C ASP A 138 -14.92 5.95 -1.36
N ILE A 139 -13.73 6.35 -0.88
CA ILE A 139 -13.09 5.76 0.31
C ILE A 139 -12.91 6.73 1.47
N GLU A 140 -12.86 8.04 1.20
CA GLU A 140 -12.71 9.07 2.22
C GLU A 140 -14.06 9.47 2.81
N TRP A 141 -14.19 9.31 4.12
CA TRP A 141 -15.27 9.90 4.88
C TRP A 141 -14.92 11.35 5.23
N ASN A 142 -15.62 12.31 4.61
CA ASN A 142 -15.38 13.75 4.81
C ASN A 142 -16.22 14.38 5.94
N GLY A 143 -16.88 13.58 6.77
CA GLY A 143 -17.81 14.06 7.79
C GLY A 143 -19.21 14.37 7.23
N PRO A 144 -20.21 14.60 8.10
CA PRO A 144 -21.50 15.13 7.68
C PRO A 144 -21.34 16.58 7.18
N GLY A 145 -21.98 16.88 6.03
CA GLY A 145 -22.03 18.21 5.42
C GLY A 145 -23.14 19.10 5.93
#